data_AF-A0A7J3ELU9-F1
#
_entry.id   AF-A0A7J3ELU9-F1
#
_cell.length_a   1.000
_cell.length_b   1.000
_cell.length_c   1.000
_cell.angle_alpha   90.00
_cell.angle_beta   90.00
_cell.angle_gamma   90.00
#
_symmetry.space_group_name_H-M   'P 1'
#
loop_
_entity.id
_entity.type
_entity.pdbx_description
1 polymer ?
#
loop_
_entity_poly.entity_id
_entity_poly.type
_entity_poly.pdbx_seq_one_letter_code
_entity_poly.pdbx_strand_id
1 'polypeptide(L)'
;MSSMQTEELLLNWGARIGAAAYLEYVKSSQLENLLATLDVIESREALLLIALFAQRQARRSRIGNLTAGIIRQAMLDLYEKNLTKRDAREVLGIAKWVHEALQGSNVKLAREQLSKLTLHELLEKLTR
;
A
#
# COMPACT_ATOMS: atom_id res chain seq x y z
N MET A 1 20.94 -3.34 -2.16
CA MET A 1 20.16 -2.56 -1.16
C MET A 1 20.45 -3.17 0.19
N SER A 2 20.74 -2.39 1.23
CA SER A 2 20.94 -2.94 2.58
C SER A 2 19.62 -3.43 3.16
N SER A 3 19.65 -4.30 4.18
CA SER A 3 18.43 -4.75 4.88
C SER A 3 17.61 -3.57 5.42
N MET A 4 18.27 -2.58 6.01
CA MET A 4 17.64 -1.37 6.55
C MET A 4 16.96 -0.54 5.45
N GLN A 5 17.60 -0.39 4.29
CA GLN A 5 17.00 0.33 3.15
C GLN A 5 15.77 -0.40 2.59
N THR A 6 15.76 -1.74 2.63
CA THR A 6 14.59 -2.52 2.24
C THR A 6 13.46 -2.32 3.24
N GLU A 7 13.72 -2.46 4.53
CA GLU A 7 12.70 -2.29 5.57
C GLU A 7 12.04 -0.90 5.50
N GLU A 8 12.84 0.16 5.43
CA GLU A 8 12.34 1.53 5.28
C GLU A 8 11.46 1.69 4.04
N LEU A 9 11.86 1.08 2.92
CA LEU A 9 11.08 1.09 1.69
C LEU A 9 9.71 0.43 1.87
N LEU A 10 9.66 -0.75 2.51
CA LEU A 10 8.40 -1.48 2.72
C LEU A 10 7.45 -0.69 3.64
N LEU A 11 7.99 -0.14 4.74
CA LEU A 11 7.23 0.69 5.68
C LEU A 11 6.63 1.91 4.99
N ASN A 12 7.43 2.62 4.20
CA ASN A 12 6.99 3.83 3.50
C ASN A 12 5.97 3.51 2.41
N TRP A 13 6.14 2.43 1.64
CA TRP A 13 5.11 2.02 0.68
C TRP A 13 3.81 1.63 1.36
N GLY A 14 3.87 0.87 2.45
CA GLY A 14 2.70 0.50 3.24
C GLY A 14 1.95 1.74 3.75
N ALA A 15 2.67 2.70 4.33
CA ALA A 15 2.09 3.96 4.81
C ALA A 15 1.35 4.73 3.72
N ARG A 16 1.95 4.87 2.54
CA ARG A 16 1.36 5.60 1.40
C ARG A 16 0.11 4.93 0.87
N ILE A 17 0.12 3.60 0.75
CA ILE A 17 -1.05 2.84 0.28
C ILE A 17 -2.19 2.94 1.30
N GLY A 18 -1.92 2.73 2.58
CA GLY A 18 -2.95 2.80 3.63
C GLY A 18 -3.55 4.19 3.76
N ALA A 19 -2.72 5.23 3.71
CA ALA A 19 -3.16 6.62 3.70
C ALA A 19 -4.02 6.99 2.48
N ALA A 20 -3.65 6.51 1.29
CA ALA A 20 -4.46 6.72 0.08
C ALA A 20 -5.80 5.99 0.16
N ALA A 21 -5.80 4.75 0.64
CA ALA A 21 -7.01 3.96 0.86
C ALA A 21 -7.96 4.67 1.82
N TYR A 22 -7.42 5.28 2.88
CA TYR A 22 -8.19 6.05 3.86
C TYR A 22 -8.83 7.29 3.22
N LEU A 23 -8.05 8.08 2.47
CA LEU A 23 -8.53 9.28 1.79
C LEU A 23 -9.61 9.00 0.73
N GLU A 24 -9.56 7.82 0.12
CA GLU A 24 -10.55 7.38 -0.88
C GLU A 24 -11.68 6.54 -0.28
N TYR A 25 -11.78 6.45 1.06
CA TYR A 25 -12.81 5.67 1.78
C TYR A 25 -12.91 4.21 1.31
N VAL A 26 -11.76 3.60 0.99
CA VAL A 26 -11.68 2.22 0.54
C VAL A 26 -12.13 1.31 1.67
N LYS A 27 -13.01 0.34 1.37
CA LYS A 27 -13.41 -0.67 2.37
C LYS A 27 -12.21 -1.53 2.74
N SER A 28 -12.01 -1.82 4.03
CA SER A 28 -10.89 -2.66 4.51
C SER A 28 -10.82 -4.02 3.80
N SER A 29 -11.97 -4.60 3.46
CA SER A 29 -12.06 -5.85 2.68
C SER A 29 -11.41 -5.79 1.31
N GLN A 30 -11.20 -4.62 0.71
CA GLN A 30 -10.47 -4.50 -0.55
C GLN A 30 -8.95 -4.67 -0.38
N LEU A 31 -8.39 -4.25 0.75
CA LEU A 31 -6.99 -4.52 1.09
C LEU A 31 -6.79 -6.02 1.40
N GLU A 32 -7.77 -6.64 2.06
CA GLU A 32 -7.78 -8.09 2.29
C GLU A 32 -7.87 -8.88 0.98
N ASN A 33 -8.69 -8.42 0.03
CA ASN A 33 -8.77 -9.05 -1.30
C ASN A 33 -7.43 -8.96 -2.06
N LEU A 34 -6.68 -7.86 -1.91
CA LEU A 34 -5.35 -7.72 -2.50
C LEU A 34 -4.36 -8.73 -1.89
N LEU A 35 -4.34 -8.86 -0.56
CA LEU A 35 -3.53 -9.85 0.16
C LEU A 35 -3.89 -11.28 -0.26
N ALA A 36 -5.18 -11.62 -0.29
CA ALA A 36 -5.65 -12.93 -0.69
C ALA A 36 -5.27 -13.25 -2.14
N THR A 37 -5.37 -12.27 -3.04
CA THR A 37 -4.96 -12.45 -4.44
C THR A 37 -3.45 -12.66 -4.56
N LEU A 38 -2.66 -11.96 -3.75
CA LEU A 38 -1.20 -12.09 -3.75
C LEU A 38 -0.79 -13.49 -3.31
N ASP A 39 -1.44 -14.03 -2.28
CA ASP A 39 -1.08 -15.33 -1.69
C ASP A 39 -1.24 -16.49 -2.67
N VAL A 40 -2.25 -16.43 -3.55
CA VAL A 40 -2.55 -17.47 -4.56
C VAL A 40 -1.49 -17.56 -5.66
N ILE A 41 -0.71 -16.50 -5.89
CA ILE A 41 0.29 -16.48 -6.96
C ILE A 41 1.65 -16.84 -6.36
N GLU A 42 2.34 -17.87 -6.86
CA GLU A 42 3.62 -18.31 -6.28
C GLU A 42 4.83 -17.59 -6.87
N SER A 43 4.74 -17.11 -8.10
CA SER A 43 5.87 -16.56 -8.82
C SER A 43 6.16 -15.09 -8.49
N ARG A 44 7.34 -14.60 -8.88
CA ARG A 44 7.73 -13.19 -8.68
C ARG A 44 6.82 -12.23 -9.46
N GLU A 45 6.25 -12.68 -10.57
CA GLU A 45 5.26 -11.96 -11.37
C GLU A 45 3.98 -11.65 -10.59
N ALA A 46 3.80 -12.24 -9.40
CA ALA A 46 2.76 -11.84 -8.45
C ALA A 46 2.70 -10.33 -8.22
N LEU A 47 3.86 -9.64 -8.16
CA LEU A 47 3.91 -8.19 -7.99
C LEU A 47 3.25 -7.46 -9.17
N LEU A 48 3.58 -7.85 -10.40
CA LEU A 48 3.00 -7.28 -11.61
C LEU A 48 1.50 -7.59 -11.72
N LEU A 49 1.11 -8.81 -11.35
CA LEU A 49 -0.28 -9.24 -11.34
C LEU A 49 -1.11 -8.48 -10.29
N ILE A 50 -0.55 -8.18 -9.12
CA ILE A 50 -1.21 -7.32 -8.12
C ILE A 50 -1.32 -5.88 -8.60
N ALA A 51 -0.30 -5.33 -9.26
CA ALA A 51 -0.37 -4.02 -9.88
C ALA A 51 -1.53 -3.93 -10.89
N LEU A 52 -1.66 -4.95 -11.77
CA LEU A 52 -2.75 -5.05 -12.73
C LEU A 52 -4.11 -5.26 -12.06
N PHE A 53 -4.17 -6.11 -11.03
CA PHE A 53 -5.40 -6.38 -10.29
C PHE A 53 -5.91 -5.12 -9.61
N ALA A 54 -5.06 -4.32 -8.95
CA ALA A 54 -5.45 -3.05 -8.35
C ALA A 54 -6.03 -2.08 -9.38
N GLN A 55 -5.39 -1.94 -10.54
CA GLN A 55 -5.93 -1.13 -11.65
C GLN A 55 -7.30 -1.63 -12.12
N ARG A 56 -7.51 -2.95 -12.19
CA ARG A 56 -8.81 -3.55 -12.50
C ARG A 56 -9.86 -3.23 -11.42
N GLN A 57 -9.49 -3.27 -10.13
CA GLN A 57 -10.40 -2.91 -9.04
C GLN A 57 -10.80 -1.43 -9.08
N ALA A 58 -9.89 -0.54 -9.46
CA ALA A 58 -10.21 0.88 -9.67
C ALA A 58 -11.21 1.09 -10.81
N ARG A 59 -11.01 0.42 -11.94
CA ARG A 59 -11.98 0.45 -13.06
C ARG A 59 -13.36 -0.11 -12.69
N ARG A 60 -13.43 -0.97 -11.67
CA ARG A 60 -14.68 -1.51 -11.11
C ARG A 60 -15.23 -0.68 -9.95
N SER A 61 -14.65 0.49 -9.68
CA SER A 61 -15.03 1.38 -8.57
C SER A 61 -15.00 0.68 -7.20
N ARG A 62 -14.10 -0.31 -7.03
CA ARG A 62 -13.92 -1.04 -5.76
C ARG A 62 -12.86 -0.40 -4.89
N ILE A 63 -11.80 0.12 -5.50
CA ILE A 63 -10.81 0.99 -4.87
C ILE A 63 -10.73 2.28 -5.68
N GLY A 64 -10.18 3.36 -5.13
CA GLY A 64 -10.00 4.59 -5.89
C GLY A 64 -8.76 4.59 -6.79
N ASN A 65 -8.72 5.54 -7.72
CA ASN A 65 -7.65 5.65 -8.71
C ASN A 65 -6.31 6.02 -8.08
N LEU A 66 -6.32 6.80 -6.99
CA LEU A 66 -5.10 7.17 -6.26
C LEU A 66 -4.49 5.94 -5.58
N THR A 67 -5.30 5.18 -4.85
CA THR A 67 -4.88 3.95 -4.18
C THR A 67 -4.32 2.94 -5.18
N ALA A 68 -5.03 2.69 -6.29
CA ALA A 68 -4.56 1.81 -7.34
C ALA A 68 -3.27 2.31 -8.02
N GLY A 69 -3.13 3.62 -8.17
CA GLY A 69 -1.91 4.25 -8.69
C GLY A 69 -0.70 4.02 -7.81
N ILE A 70 -0.84 4.23 -6.49
CA ILE A 70 0.23 4.01 -5.52
C ILE A 70 0.58 2.53 -5.40
N ILE A 71 -0.41 1.63 -5.36
CA ILE A 71 -0.16 0.17 -5.37
C ILE A 71 0.64 -0.23 -6.61
N ARG A 72 0.23 0.26 -7.80
CA ARG A 72 0.96 -0.02 -9.05
C ARG A 72 2.41 0.44 -8.94
N GLN A 73 2.64 1.65 -8.42
CA GLN A 73 4.00 2.19 -8.28
C GLN A 73 4.83 1.38 -7.29
N ALA A 74 4.27 1.04 -6.12
CA ALA A 74 4.92 0.22 -5.12
C ALA A 74 5.33 -1.15 -5.69
N MET A 75 4.40 -1.87 -6.32
CA MET A 75 4.69 -3.20 -6.86
C MET A 75 5.73 -3.19 -7.98
N LEU A 76 5.73 -2.16 -8.84
CA LEU A 76 6.77 -1.99 -9.86
C LEU A 76 8.14 -1.71 -9.24
N ASP A 77 8.20 -0.82 -8.24
CA ASP A 77 9.44 -0.49 -7.54
C ASP A 77 10.03 -1.71 -6.81
N LEU A 78 9.19 -2.49 -6.11
CA LEU A 78 9.59 -3.75 -5.51
C LEU A 78 10.11 -4.74 -6.58
N TYR A 79 9.42 -4.85 -7.70
CA TYR A 79 9.80 -5.75 -8.79
C TYR A 79 11.16 -5.34 -9.39
N GLU A 80 11.37 -4.07 -9.70
CA GLU A 80 12.62 -3.53 -10.25
C GLU A 80 13.81 -3.71 -9.30
N LYS A 81 13.56 -3.66 -7.98
CA LYS A 81 14.56 -3.89 -6.93
C LYS A 81 14.83 -5.36 -6.61
N ASN A 82 14.29 -6.30 -7.41
CA ASN A 82 14.39 -7.75 -7.20
C ASN A 82 13.83 -8.22 -5.84
N LEU A 83 12.82 -7.54 -5.32
CA LEU A 83 12.10 -7.98 -4.12
C LEU A 83 11.04 -9.04 -4.45
N THR A 84 10.57 -9.71 -3.41
CA THR A 84 9.82 -10.95 -3.48
C THR A 84 8.34 -10.74 -3.16
N LYS A 85 7.55 -11.80 -3.39
CA LYS A 85 6.15 -11.87 -2.94
C LYS A 85 6.01 -11.59 -1.44
N ARG A 86 6.96 -12.06 -0.62
CA ARG A 86 6.94 -11.84 0.83
C ARG A 86 6.99 -10.35 1.17
N ASP A 87 7.85 -9.61 0.49
CA ASP A 87 8.03 -8.17 0.71
C ASP A 87 6.78 -7.39 0.25
N ALA A 88 6.16 -7.81 -0.86
CA ALA A 88 4.87 -7.26 -1.30
C ALA A 88 3.74 -7.55 -0.30
N ARG A 89 3.71 -8.74 0.30
CA ARG A 89 2.74 -9.12 1.33
C ARG A 89 2.91 -8.25 2.58
N GLU A 90 4.15 -8.00 2.98
CA GLU A 90 4.48 -7.12 4.09
C GLU A 90 3.99 -5.68 3.83
N VAL A 91 4.28 -5.11 2.66
CA VAL A 91 3.78 -3.79 2.25
C VAL A 91 2.25 -3.70 2.35
N LEU A 92 1.53 -4.69 1.82
CA LEU A 92 0.06 -4.69 1.86
C LEU A 92 -0.49 -4.92 3.27
N GLY A 93 0.21 -5.70 4.11
CA GLY A 93 -0.11 -5.89 5.52
C GLY A 93 0.02 -4.59 6.32
N ILE A 94 1.14 -3.88 6.14
CA ILE A 94 1.37 -2.55 6.73
C ILE A 94 0.31 -1.57 6.24
N ALA A 95 -0.01 -1.57 4.94
CA ALA A 95 -1.04 -0.71 4.38
C ALA A 95 -2.42 -0.94 5.01
N LYS A 96 -2.78 -2.20 5.28
CA LYS A 96 -4.01 -2.54 6.00
C LYS A 96 -4.01 -1.93 7.41
N TRP A 97 -2.95 -2.14 8.19
CA TRP A 97 -2.86 -1.58 9.54
C TRP A 97 -2.89 -0.06 9.56
N VAL A 98 -2.20 0.59 8.63
CA VAL A 98 -2.21 2.04 8.50
C VAL A 98 -3.61 2.55 8.17
N HIS A 99 -4.28 1.91 7.21
CA HIS A 99 -5.65 2.25 6.86
C HIS A 99 -6.60 2.14 8.06
N GLU A 100 -6.51 1.03 8.81
CA GLU A 100 -7.31 0.77 10.00
C GLU A 100 -7.01 1.75 11.14
N ALA A 101 -5.74 2.08 11.38
CA ALA A 101 -5.34 3.05 12.39
C ALA A 101 -5.83 4.47 12.08
N LEU A 102 -5.98 4.82 10.80
CA LEU A 102 -6.55 6.09 10.38
C LEU A 102 -8.07 6.14 10.50
N GLN A 103 -8.77 5.00 10.48
CA GLN A 103 -10.22 4.95 10.69
C GLN A 103 -10.56 5.39 12.13
N GLY A 104 -11.34 6.46 12.25
CA GLY A 104 -11.68 7.04 13.54
C GLY A 104 -10.61 7.98 14.11
N SER A 105 -9.51 8.19 13.39
CA SER A 105 -8.53 9.23 13.72
C SER A 105 -9.00 10.60 13.20
N ASN A 106 -8.56 11.69 13.86
CA ASN A 106 -8.76 13.06 13.37
C ASN A 106 -7.63 13.53 12.44
N VAL A 107 -6.80 12.61 11.94
CA VAL A 107 -5.64 12.93 11.12
C VAL A 107 -6.08 13.52 9.79
N LYS A 108 -5.59 14.73 9.49
CA LYS A 108 -5.79 15.39 8.20
C LYS A 108 -4.62 15.06 7.28
N LEU A 109 -4.93 14.39 6.17
CA LEU A 109 -3.97 14.07 5.12
C LEU A 109 -4.33 14.84 3.85
N ALA A 110 -3.33 15.43 3.21
CA ALA A 110 -3.48 16.07 1.91
C ALA A 110 -2.97 15.12 0.82
N ARG A 111 -3.67 15.09 -0.32
CA ARG A 111 -3.35 14.17 -1.44
C ARG A 111 -1.93 14.38 -1.97
N GLU A 112 -1.46 15.62 -1.97
CA GLU A 112 -0.16 16.04 -2.48
C GLU A 112 0.99 15.50 -1.61
N GLN A 113 0.72 15.23 -0.34
CA GLN A 113 1.72 14.75 0.64
C GLN A 113 1.99 13.25 0.51
N LEU A 114 1.07 12.49 -0.10
CA LEU A 114 1.16 11.02 -0.14
C LEU A 114 2.38 10.50 -0.87
N SER A 115 2.91 11.21 -1.86
CA SER A 115 4.08 10.75 -2.61
C SER A 115 5.36 10.69 -1.77
N LYS A 116 5.42 11.49 -0.70
CA LYS A 116 6.58 11.63 0.19
C LYS A 116 6.34 11.07 1.58
N LEU A 117 5.08 10.82 1.95
CA LEU A 117 4.69 10.33 3.25
C LEU A 117 5.54 9.12 3.67
N THR A 118 6.10 9.20 4.87
CA THR A 118 6.77 8.11 5.57
C THR A 118 5.88 7.56 6.67
N LEU A 119 6.15 6.32 7.11
CA LEU A 119 5.44 5.77 8.27
C LEU A 119 5.72 6.59 9.54
N HIS A 120 6.96 7.09 9.69
CA HIS A 120 7.35 7.90 10.85
C HIS A 120 6.54 9.20 10.96
N GLU A 121 6.46 9.97 9.88
CA GLU A 121 5.64 11.19 9.82
C GLU A 121 4.16 10.90 10.10
N LEU A 122 3.66 9.74 9.68
CA LEU A 122 2.28 9.36 9.93
C LEU A 122 2.01 9.06 11.40
N LEU A 123 2.94 8.35 12.07
CA LEU A 123 2.85 8.08 13.50
C LEU A 123 2.86 9.36 14.34
N GLU A 124 3.72 10.33 13.98
CA GLU A 124 3.73 11.64 14.66
C GLU A 124 2.36 12.34 14.58
N LYS A 125 1.68 12.22 13.44
CA LYS A 125 0.33 12.79 13.26
C LYS A 125 -0.74 12.05 14.05
N LEU A 126 -0.61 10.74 14.26
CA LEU A 126 -1.56 9.93 15.03
C LEU A 126 -1.45 10.16 16.55
N THR A 127 -0.29 10.57 17.04
CA THR A 127 -0.05 10.83 18.47
C THR A 127 -0.46 12.22 18.97
N ARG A 128 -0.93 13.10 18.07
CA ARG A 128 -1.35 14.48 18.38
C ARG A 128 -2.87 14.60 18.38
#